data_AF-A0A8C4R2D2-F1
#
_entry.id   AF-A0A8C4R2D2-F1
#
_cell.length_a   1.000
_cell.length_b   1.000
_cell.length_c   1.000
_cell.angle_alpha   90.00
_cell.angle_beta   90.00
_cell.angle_gamma   90.00
#
_symmetry.space_group_name_H-M   'P 1'
#
loop_
_entity.id
_entity.type
_entity.pdbx_description
1 polymer ?
#
loop_
_entity_poly.entity_id
_entity_poly.type
_entity_poly.pdbx_seq_one_letter_code
_entity_poly.pdbx_strand_id
1 'polypeptide(L)'
;MNENMTLPEFQWIWYMEYAHRVWGRAVGLAYILPAVYFGARGHLSGPLGPRVAGLCGLVCFQGILGWYMVRSGLNIPASSPDVPRVSHLRLAAHLGSALLLYAGSLAQGLALLLPPLNLTRSPALLKLKYFAKGTAALVFLTALSGALVAGLDAGLVYNSFPLMGEGLLPSDIAALSPPLRNVIDNPSTTQFQHRLLGITTVGVTSALFLWSRRLPLPPRPRAAITCLTLMAWTQASLGVATLLLYVPTALAASHQSGSVALLSFTIWLLTELRHVPK
;
A
#
# COMPACT_ATOMS: atom_id res chain seq x y z
N MET A 1 2.61 -17.61 24.01
CA MET A 1 3.83 -16.79 23.88
C MET A 1 4.91 -17.73 23.37
N ASN A 2 5.81 -17.31 22.48
CA ASN A 2 6.86 -18.21 22.01
C ASN A 2 7.80 -18.48 23.19
N GLU A 3 7.74 -19.69 23.77
CA GLU A 3 8.43 -20.01 25.04
C GLU A 3 9.96 -19.99 24.92
N ASN A 4 10.48 -19.96 23.70
CA ASN A 4 11.91 -19.95 23.39
C ASN A 4 12.48 -18.55 23.04
N MET A 5 11.70 -17.48 23.19
CA MET A 5 12.15 -16.12 22.83
C MET A 5 13.13 -15.55 23.86
N THR A 6 14.24 -15.02 23.40
CA THR A 6 15.24 -14.35 24.25
C THR A 6 14.74 -12.96 24.70
N LEU A 7 15.26 -12.46 25.83
CA LEU A 7 14.93 -11.11 26.32
C LEU A 7 15.23 -10.00 25.28
N PRO A 8 16.38 -10.02 24.57
CA PRO A 8 16.65 -9.03 23.53
C PRO A 8 15.63 -9.04 22.39
N GLU A 9 15.20 -10.22 21.93
CA GLU A 9 14.16 -10.35 20.88
C GLU A 9 12.83 -9.77 21.35
N PHE A 10 12.42 -10.08 22.59
CA PHE A 10 11.22 -9.51 23.18
C PHE A 10 11.29 -7.97 23.24
N GLN A 11 12.40 -7.43 23.74
CA GLN A 11 12.58 -5.98 23.86
C GLN A 11 12.48 -5.31 22.50
N TRP A 12 13.14 -5.86 21.48
CA TRP A 12 13.08 -5.33 20.12
C TRP A 12 11.66 -5.26 19.58
N ILE A 13 10.89 -6.35 19.67
CA ILE A 13 9.49 -6.40 19.23
C ILE A 13 8.65 -5.39 20.03
N TRP A 14 8.80 -5.37 21.35
CA TRP A 14 8.04 -4.48 22.23
C TRP A 14 8.29 -3.00 21.91
N TYR A 15 9.55 -2.60 21.72
CA TYR A 15 9.90 -1.21 21.39
C TYR A 15 9.35 -0.81 20.02
N MET A 16 9.42 -1.68 19.02
CA MET A 16 8.86 -1.42 17.69
C MET A 16 7.35 -1.21 17.75
N GLU A 17 6.62 -2.07 18.46
CA GLU A 17 5.19 -1.91 18.63
C GLU A 17 4.82 -0.66 19.45
N TYR A 18 5.55 -0.39 20.53
CA TYR A 18 5.35 0.80 21.36
C TYR A 18 5.56 2.07 20.54
N ALA A 19 6.67 2.15 19.81
CA ALA A 19 6.99 3.27 18.93
C ALA A 19 5.90 3.47 17.87
N HIS A 20 5.42 2.39 17.23
CA HIS A 20 4.33 2.47 16.26
C HIS A 20 3.03 3.02 16.88
N ARG A 21 2.66 2.58 18.10
CA ARG A 21 1.46 3.08 18.83
C ARG A 21 1.59 4.56 19.18
N VAL A 22 2.77 4.98 19.66
CA VAL A 22 3.04 6.40 19.96
C VAL A 22 3.00 7.24 18.69
N TRP A 23 3.57 6.75 17.60
CA TRP A 23 3.53 7.39 16.29
C TRP A 23 2.10 7.57 15.78
N GLY A 24 1.25 6.55 15.90
CA GLY A 24 -0.17 6.63 15.54
C GLY A 24 -0.92 7.73 16.31
N ARG A 25 -0.64 7.91 17.60
CA ARG A 25 -1.21 9.00 18.41
C ARG A 25 -0.70 10.36 17.98
N ALA A 26 0.61 10.47 17.72
CA ALA A 26 1.21 11.71 17.23
C ALA A 26 0.61 12.14 15.88
N VAL A 27 0.45 11.21 14.94
CA VAL A 27 -0.25 11.44 13.67
C VAL A 27 -1.70 11.88 13.92
N GLY A 28 -2.39 11.22 14.86
CA GLY A 28 -3.74 11.62 15.26
C GLY A 28 -3.84 13.08 15.68
N LEU A 29 -2.96 13.51 16.59
CA LEU A 29 -2.89 14.90 17.05
C LEU A 29 -2.52 15.87 15.92
N ALA A 30 -1.57 15.49 15.06
CA ALA A 30 -1.09 16.29 13.95
C ALA A 30 -2.16 16.51 12.84
N TYR A 31 -3.16 15.64 12.74
CA TYR A 31 -4.32 15.86 11.86
C TYR A 31 -5.43 16.61 12.57
N ILE A 32 -5.84 16.12 13.74
CA ILE A 32 -7.07 16.58 14.39
C ILE A 32 -6.92 18.00 14.94
N LEU A 33 -5.81 18.33 15.61
CA LEU A 33 -5.65 19.65 16.22
C LEU A 33 -5.60 20.77 15.18
N PRO A 34 -4.78 20.68 14.10
CA PRO A 34 -4.79 21.71 13.07
C PRO A 34 -6.13 21.77 12.32
N ALA A 35 -6.78 20.64 12.05
CA ALA A 35 -8.08 20.63 11.39
C ALA A 35 -9.15 21.38 12.20
N VAL A 36 -9.21 21.15 13.52
CA VAL A 36 -10.11 21.88 14.42
C VAL A 36 -9.78 23.36 14.45
N TYR A 37 -8.50 23.71 14.60
CA TYR A 37 -8.07 25.11 14.62
C TYR A 37 -8.41 25.84 13.32
N PHE A 38 -8.01 25.32 12.16
CA PHE A 38 -8.27 25.95 10.87
C PHE A 38 -9.76 25.95 10.52
N GLY A 39 -10.51 24.93 10.94
CA GLY A 39 -11.96 24.88 10.82
C GLY A 39 -12.65 25.98 11.62
N ALA A 40 -12.32 26.13 12.91
CA ALA A 40 -12.87 27.16 13.79
C ALA A 40 -12.52 28.58 13.32
N ARG A 41 -11.37 28.76 12.66
CA ARG A 41 -10.93 30.04 12.08
C ARG A 41 -11.48 30.31 10.68
N GLY A 42 -12.31 29.42 10.11
CA GLY A 42 -12.88 29.58 8.78
C GLY A 42 -11.86 29.47 7.64
N HIS A 43 -10.66 28.95 7.89
CA HIS A 43 -9.61 28.80 6.86
C HIS A 43 -9.85 27.60 5.93
N LEU A 44 -10.75 26.68 6.30
CA LEU A 44 -11.12 25.52 5.49
C LEU A 44 -12.26 25.86 4.50
N SER A 45 -11.97 26.69 3.51
CA SER A 45 -12.97 27.16 2.54
C SER A 45 -13.25 26.17 1.40
N GLY A 46 -14.48 26.20 0.88
CA GLY A 46 -14.89 25.45 -0.31
C GLY A 46 -14.67 23.93 -0.19
N PRO A 47 -14.13 23.25 -1.22
CA PRO A 47 -13.91 21.81 -1.20
C PRO A 47 -12.86 21.33 -0.19
N LEU A 48 -12.06 22.22 0.41
CA LEU A 48 -11.01 21.84 1.35
C LEU A 48 -11.58 21.32 2.67
N GLY A 49 -12.65 21.94 3.18
CA GLY A 49 -13.29 21.55 4.45
C GLY A 49 -13.76 20.09 4.47
N PRO A 50 -14.63 19.67 3.55
CA PRO A 50 -15.07 18.27 3.48
C PRO A 50 -13.93 17.27 3.29
N ARG A 51 -12.87 17.63 2.54
CA ARG A 51 -11.70 16.77 2.34
C ARG A 51 -10.90 16.57 3.63
N VAL A 52 -10.61 17.65 4.35
CA VAL A 52 -9.90 17.60 5.63
C VAL A 52 -10.73 16.83 6.67
N ALA A 53 -12.05 17.05 6.70
CA ALA A 53 -12.95 16.29 7.56
C ALA A 53 -12.92 14.78 7.24
N GLY A 54 -12.94 14.41 5.95
CA GLY A 54 -12.82 13.02 5.52
C GLY A 54 -11.48 12.38 5.94
N LEU A 55 -10.37 13.10 5.81
CA LEU A 55 -9.05 12.61 6.27
C LEU A 55 -9.01 12.45 7.80
N CYS A 56 -9.60 13.36 8.57
CA CYS A 56 -9.74 13.21 10.02
C CYS A 56 -10.62 11.99 10.37
N GLY A 57 -11.68 11.76 9.62
CA GLY A 57 -12.50 10.55 9.74
C GLY A 57 -11.70 9.28 9.53
N LEU A 58 -10.82 9.25 8.51
CA LEU A 58 -9.91 8.11 8.26
C LEU A 58 -8.90 7.91 9.39
N VAL A 59 -8.39 8.98 10.01
CA VAL A 59 -7.52 8.90 11.20
C VAL A 59 -8.25 8.25 12.38
N CYS A 60 -9.48 8.68 12.67
CA CYS A 60 -10.29 8.07 13.72
C CYS A 60 -10.59 6.60 13.41
N PHE A 61 -10.95 6.30 12.15
CA PHE A 61 -11.19 4.94 11.69
C PHE A 61 -9.95 4.05 11.85
N GLN A 62 -8.76 4.56 11.54
CA GLN A 62 -7.49 3.86 11.77
C GLN A 62 -7.30 3.48 13.25
N GLY A 63 -7.59 4.41 14.17
CA GLY A 63 -7.53 4.14 15.61
C GLY A 63 -8.51 3.05 16.05
N ILE A 64 -9.76 3.10 15.57
CA ILE A 64 -10.79 2.09 15.85
C ILE A 64 -10.37 0.71 15.32
N LEU A 65 -9.88 0.67 14.09
CA LEU A 65 -9.47 -0.57 13.44
C LEU A 65 -8.23 -1.18 14.11
N GLY A 66 -7.26 -0.36 14.50
CA GLY A 66 -6.09 -0.79 15.26
C GLY A 66 -6.46 -1.35 16.63
N TRP A 67 -7.38 -0.70 17.36
CA TRP A 67 -7.93 -1.26 18.60
C TRP A 67 -8.62 -2.61 18.37
N TYR A 68 -9.43 -2.71 17.30
CA TYR A 68 -10.12 -3.95 16.96
C TYR A 68 -9.15 -5.09 16.66
N MET A 69 -8.07 -4.83 15.91
CA MET A 69 -7.01 -5.83 15.63
C MET A 69 -6.39 -6.38 16.92
N VAL A 70 -6.05 -5.51 17.88
CA VAL A 70 -5.46 -5.93 19.16
C VAL A 70 -6.46 -6.73 19.98
N ARG A 71 -7.66 -6.18 20.23
CA ARG A 71 -8.70 -6.84 21.05
C ARG A 71 -8.99 -8.25 20.54
N SER A 72 -9.10 -8.38 19.23
CA SER A 72 -9.52 -9.62 18.60
C SER A 72 -8.40 -10.65 18.42
N GLY A 73 -7.13 -10.24 18.51
CA GLY A 73 -5.99 -11.15 18.64
C GLY A 73 -5.85 -11.74 20.05
N LEU A 74 -6.37 -11.05 21.07
CA LEU A 74 -6.32 -11.51 22.48
C LEU A 74 -7.46 -12.48 22.85
N ASN A 75 -8.52 -12.56 22.05
CA ASN A 75 -9.69 -13.39 22.32
C ASN A 75 -9.57 -14.85 21.79
N ILE A 76 -8.35 -15.37 21.65
CA ILE A 76 -8.14 -16.77 21.26
C ILE A 76 -8.31 -17.65 22.52
N PRO A 77 -9.15 -18.71 22.49
CA PRO A 77 -9.31 -19.60 23.64
C PRO A 77 -7.96 -20.18 24.07
N ALA A 78 -7.68 -20.19 25.38
CA ALA A 78 -6.46 -20.78 25.94
C ALA A 78 -6.29 -22.28 25.61
N SER A 79 -7.36 -22.94 25.15
CA SER A 79 -7.39 -24.33 24.69
C SER A 79 -6.91 -24.52 23.24
N SER A 80 -6.64 -23.44 22.50
CA SER A 80 -6.12 -23.49 21.14
C SER A 80 -4.61 -23.20 21.16
N PRO A 81 -3.74 -24.07 20.63
CA PRO A 81 -2.29 -23.85 20.56
C PRO A 81 -1.87 -22.73 19.59
N ASP A 82 -2.83 -22.00 19.03
CA ASP A 82 -2.60 -20.92 18.08
C ASP A 82 -2.04 -19.67 18.79
N VAL A 83 -0.92 -19.18 18.27
CA VAL A 83 -0.33 -17.89 18.68
C VAL A 83 -1.35 -16.77 18.48
N PRO A 84 -1.55 -15.85 19.46
CA PRO A 84 -2.31 -14.61 19.28
C PRO A 84 -1.92 -13.89 17.98
N ARG A 85 -2.74 -14.04 16.93
CA ARG A 85 -2.47 -13.49 15.60
C ARG A 85 -3.62 -12.64 15.10
N VAL A 86 -3.26 -11.53 14.47
CA VAL A 86 -4.23 -10.70 13.75
C VAL A 86 -4.60 -11.42 12.46
N SER A 87 -5.89 -11.45 12.12
CA SER A 87 -6.31 -12.03 10.82
C SER A 87 -5.71 -11.21 9.68
N HIS A 88 -5.24 -11.89 8.64
CA HIS A 88 -4.78 -11.32 7.38
C HIS A 88 -5.78 -10.32 6.77
N LEU A 89 -7.08 -10.57 6.91
CA LEU A 89 -8.13 -9.63 6.46
C LEU A 89 -8.12 -8.32 7.24
N ARG A 90 -7.95 -8.40 8.57
CA ARG A 90 -7.89 -7.20 9.44
C ARG A 90 -6.60 -6.43 9.18
N LEU A 91 -5.48 -7.13 9.01
CA LEU A 91 -4.20 -6.54 8.62
C LEU A 91 -4.31 -5.80 7.27
N ALA A 92 -4.88 -6.45 6.25
CA ALA A 92 -5.11 -5.85 4.95
C ALA A 92 -6.05 -4.64 5.02
N ALA A 93 -7.15 -4.73 5.77
CA ALA A 93 -8.05 -3.60 5.97
C ALA A 93 -7.34 -2.40 6.64
N HIS A 94 -6.47 -2.67 7.61
CA HIS A 94 -5.74 -1.64 8.32
C HIS A 94 -4.68 -0.97 7.47
N LEU A 95 -3.85 -1.76 6.77
CA LEU A 95 -2.90 -1.21 5.81
C LEU A 95 -3.62 -0.46 4.68
N GLY A 96 -4.69 -1.04 4.12
CA GLY A 96 -5.44 -0.42 3.02
C GLY A 96 -6.02 0.94 3.40
N SER A 97 -6.64 1.06 4.57
CA SER A 97 -7.15 2.35 5.03
C SER A 97 -6.04 3.33 5.44
N ALA A 98 -4.88 2.85 5.92
CA ALA A 98 -3.70 3.69 6.13
C ALA A 98 -3.15 4.23 4.80
N LEU A 99 -3.09 3.41 3.76
CA LEU A 99 -2.68 3.81 2.41
C LEU A 99 -3.66 4.81 1.78
N LEU A 100 -4.97 4.66 2.03
CA LEU A 100 -5.98 5.64 1.58
C LEU A 100 -5.80 6.98 2.29
N LEU A 101 -5.63 6.97 3.62
CA LEU A 101 -5.32 8.17 4.39
C LEU A 101 -4.04 8.85 3.86
N TYR A 102 -2.98 8.07 3.67
CA TYR A 102 -1.71 8.54 3.13
C TYR A 102 -1.87 9.16 1.73
N ALA A 103 -2.49 8.43 0.79
CA ALA A 103 -2.66 8.87 -0.58
C ALA A 103 -3.52 10.14 -0.68
N GLY A 104 -4.62 10.22 0.08
CA GLY A 104 -5.47 11.41 0.12
C GLY A 104 -4.74 12.63 0.68
N SER A 105 -3.95 12.42 1.74
CA SER A 105 -3.19 13.48 2.39
C SER A 105 -2.05 13.98 1.51
N LEU A 106 -1.30 13.06 0.89
CA LEU A 106 -0.26 13.40 -0.07
C LEU A 106 -0.84 14.14 -1.28
N ALA A 107 -1.95 13.66 -1.84
CA ALA A 107 -2.62 14.31 -2.96
C ALA A 107 -3.07 15.73 -2.60
N GLN A 108 -3.63 15.94 -1.40
CA GLN A 108 -4.06 17.25 -0.94
C GLN A 108 -2.88 18.18 -0.66
N GLY A 109 -1.82 17.68 -0.03
CA GLY A 109 -0.59 18.44 0.23
C GLY A 109 0.09 18.88 -1.06
N LEU A 110 0.31 17.95 -2.00
CA LEU A 110 0.88 18.28 -3.31
C LEU A 110 -0.01 19.23 -4.10
N ALA A 111 -1.34 19.08 -4.05
CA ALA A 111 -2.25 19.99 -4.76
C ALA A 111 -2.18 21.44 -4.25
N LEU A 112 -1.88 21.64 -2.95
CA LEU A 112 -1.71 22.96 -2.33
C LEU A 112 -0.31 23.54 -2.58
N LEU A 113 0.73 22.71 -2.52
CA LEU A 113 2.13 23.15 -2.61
C LEU A 113 2.60 23.35 -4.06
N LEU A 114 2.06 22.57 -4.99
CA LEU A 114 2.51 22.58 -6.37
C LEU A 114 1.60 23.46 -7.24
N PRO A 115 2.13 24.48 -7.94
CA PRO A 115 1.31 25.24 -8.88
C PRO A 115 0.82 24.32 -10.02
N PRO A 116 -0.41 24.54 -10.52
CA PRO A 116 -0.95 23.75 -11.61
C PRO A 116 -0.17 24.02 -12.90
N LEU A 117 0.05 22.97 -13.69
CA LEU A 117 0.66 23.10 -15.01
C LEU A 117 -0.41 23.48 -16.04
N ASN A 118 -0.09 24.47 -16.88
CA ASN A 118 -0.89 24.83 -18.04
C ASN A 118 -0.63 23.81 -19.16
N LEU A 119 -1.41 22.73 -19.15
CA LEU A 119 -1.32 21.68 -20.16
C LEU A 119 -2.34 21.92 -21.27
N THR A 120 -1.89 21.99 -22.52
CA THR A 120 -2.78 22.06 -23.67
C THR A 120 -3.58 20.76 -23.77
N ARG A 121 -4.92 20.88 -23.82
CA ARG A 121 -5.82 19.73 -23.96
C ARG A 121 -5.47 18.95 -25.24
N SER A 122 -5.29 17.64 -25.09
CA SER A 122 -5.23 16.72 -26.23
C SER A 122 -5.88 15.38 -25.85
N PRO A 123 -6.47 14.64 -26.82
CA PRO A 123 -7.03 13.31 -26.56
C PRO A 123 -6.00 12.34 -25.97
N ALA A 124 -4.74 12.44 -26.41
CA ALA A 124 -3.66 11.61 -25.90
C ALA A 124 -3.35 11.89 -24.43
N LEU A 125 -3.36 13.17 -24.02
CA LEU A 125 -3.12 13.56 -22.64
C LEU A 125 -4.28 13.17 -21.71
N LEU A 126 -5.52 13.24 -22.19
CA LEU A 126 -6.68 12.73 -21.46
C LEU A 126 -6.58 11.22 -21.26
N LYS A 127 -6.23 10.45 -22.31
CA LYS A 127 -5.98 9.02 -22.19
C LYS A 127 -4.85 8.74 -21.18
N LEU A 128 -3.74 9.49 -21.23
CA LEU A 128 -2.64 9.34 -20.27
C LEU A 128 -3.12 9.51 -18.82
N LYS A 129 -3.95 10.52 -18.55
CA LYS A 129 -4.55 10.75 -17.23
C LYS A 129 -5.41 9.58 -16.77
N TYR A 130 -6.22 8.99 -17.65
CA TYR A 130 -7.03 7.82 -17.30
C TYR A 130 -6.18 6.57 -17.04
N PHE A 131 -5.17 6.32 -17.87
CA PHE A 131 -4.23 5.21 -17.64
C PHE A 131 -3.41 5.42 -16.35
N ALA A 132 -3.00 6.64 -16.03
CA ALA A 132 -2.35 6.95 -14.76
C ALA A 132 -3.26 6.68 -13.56
N LYS A 133 -4.57 6.96 -13.67
CA LYS A 133 -5.55 6.61 -12.62
C LYS A 133 -5.70 5.10 -12.45
N GLY A 134 -5.79 4.37 -13.57
CA GLY A 134 -5.81 2.90 -13.55
C GLY A 134 -4.55 2.32 -12.94
N THR A 135 -3.39 2.91 -13.24
CA THR A 135 -2.10 2.54 -12.64
C THR A 135 -2.10 2.77 -11.13
N ALA A 136 -2.66 3.89 -10.65
CA ALA A 136 -2.78 4.16 -9.21
C ALA A 136 -3.64 3.12 -8.49
N ALA A 137 -4.78 2.73 -9.09
CA ALA A 137 -5.63 1.68 -8.56
C ALA A 137 -4.90 0.34 -8.52
N LEU A 138 -4.17 -0.01 -9.59
CA LEU A 138 -3.39 -1.24 -9.65
C LEU A 138 -2.26 -1.28 -8.61
N VAL A 139 -1.50 -0.18 -8.44
CA VAL A 139 -0.45 -0.07 -7.42
C VAL A 139 -1.05 -0.23 -6.02
N PHE A 140 -2.18 0.42 -5.74
CA PHE A 140 -2.88 0.29 -4.47
C PHE A 140 -3.34 -1.16 -4.22
N LEU A 141 -3.94 -1.82 -5.22
CA LEU A 141 -4.37 -3.22 -5.13
C LEU A 141 -3.18 -4.18 -4.95
N THR A 142 -2.05 -3.91 -5.58
CA THR A 142 -0.81 -4.69 -5.43
C THR A 142 -0.25 -4.56 -4.01
N ALA A 143 -0.23 -3.35 -3.45
CA ALA A 143 0.18 -3.13 -2.06
C ALA A 143 -0.79 -3.82 -1.08
N LEU A 144 -2.10 -3.76 -1.34
CA LEU A 144 -3.12 -4.42 -0.52
C LEU A 144 -3.01 -5.94 -0.55
N SER A 145 -2.77 -6.55 -1.71
CA SER A 145 -2.55 -8.00 -1.81
C SER A 145 -1.27 -8.44 -1.09
N GLY A 146 -0.26 -7.58 -1.03
CA GLY A 146 0.94 -7.82 -0.23
C GLY A 146 0.65 -7.94 1.27
N ALA A 147 -0.35 -7.23 1.80
CA ALA A 147 -0.79 -7.38 3.19
C ALA A 147 -1.44 -8.74 3.47
N LEU A 148 -2.17 -9.29 2.48
CA LEU A 148 -2.74 -10.63 2.58
C LEU A 148 -1.62 -11.69 2.59
N VAL A 149 -0.61 -11.54 1.72
CA VAL A 149 0.57 -12.41 1.70
C VAL A 149 1.29 -12.38 3.05
N ALA A 150 1.52 -11.19 3.61
CA ALA A 150 2.18 -11.04 4.90
C ALA A 150 1.34 -11.63 6.06
N GLY A 151 0.02 -11.43 6.05
CA GLY A 151 -0.86 -11.93 7.12
C GLY A 151 -1.10 -13.44 7.10
N LEU A 152 -0.87 -14.11 5.96
CA LEU A 152 -0.97 -15.56 5.81
C LEU A 152 0.41 -16.26 5.91
N ASP A 153 1.48 -15.52 6.15
CA ASP A 153 2.87 -16.00 6.02
C ASP A 153 3.15 -16.65 4.65
N ALA A 154 2.39 -16.26 3.63
CA ALA A 154 2.41 -16.86 2.31
C ALA A 154 3.73 -16.62 1.56
N GLY A 155 4.55 -15.67 2.02
CA GLY A 155 5.90 -15.45 1.51
C GLY A 155 6.86 -16.62 1.74
N LEU A 156 6.54 -17.55 2.64
CA LEU A 156 7.37 -18.72 3.00
C LEU A 156 6.94 -20.01 2.28
N VAL A 157 5.93 -19.95 1.41
CA VAL A 157 5.30 -21.17 0.83
C VAL A 157 6.06 -21.65 -0.40
N TYR A 158 6.17 -20.80 -1.43
CA TYR A 158 7.04 -21.06 -2.58
C TYR A 158 8.16 -20.02 -2.62
N ASN A 159 9.42 -20.42 -2.52
CA ASN A 159 10.58 -19.52 -2.51
C ASN A 159 11.44 -19.60 -3.78
N SER A 160 10.81 -19.89 -4.92
CA SER A 160 11.39 -19.82 -6.27
C SER A 160 10.70 -18.76 -7.13
N PHE A 161 11.37 -18.26 -8.16
CA PHE A 161 10.83 -17.33 -9.14
C PHE A 161 11.51 -17.56 -10.51
N PRO A 162 10.79 -17.51 -11.65
CA PRO A 162 9.36 -17.20 -11.81
C PRO A 162 8.42 -18.38 -11.49
N LEU A 163 8.96 -19.58 -11.35
CA LEU A 163 8.20 -20.79 -11.01
C LEU A 163 7.70 -20.76 -9.56
N MET A 164 6.70 -21.57 -9.26
CA MET A 164 6.15 -21.89 -7.95
C MET A 164 6.16 -23.42 -7.81
N GLY A 165 7.29 -23.96 -7.36
CA GLY A 165 7.57 -25.40 -7.42
C GLY A 165 8.02 -25.81 -8.81
N GLU A 166 7.44 -26.89 -9.36
CA GLU A 166 7.78 -27.46 -10.67
C GLU A 166 7.18 -26.68 -11.87
N GLY A 167 6.28 -25.73 -11.64
CA GLY A 167 5.56 -25.03 -12.69
C GLY A 167 5.31 -23.55 -12.39
N LEU A 168 4.69 -22.82 -13.32
CA LEU A 168 4.29 -21.40 -13.10
C LEU A 168 3.10 -21.25 -12.15
N LEU A 169 2.24 -22.27 -12.10
CA LEU A 169 1.10 -22.35 -11.18
C LEU A 169 1.45 -23.31 -10.04
N PRO A 170 1.18 -22.95 -8.78
CA PRO A 170 1.35 -23.86 -7.67
C PRO A 170 0.35 -25.03 -7.77
N SER A 171 0.78 -26.23 -7.39
CA SER A 171 -0.04 -27.46 -7.52
C SER A 171 -1.26 -27.45 -6.60
N ASP A 172 -1.23 -26.67 -5.53
CA ASP A 172 -2.26 -26.52 -4.52
C ASP A 172 -3.11 -25.24 -4.70
N ILE A 173 -3.09 -24.62 -5.88
CA ILE A 173 -3.80 -23.35 -6.18
C ILE A 173 -5.32 -23.41 -5.92
N ALA A 174 -5.92 -24.59 -5.87
CA ALA A 174 -7.36 -24.82 -5.66
C ALA A 174 -7.64 -25.79 -4.49
N ALA A 175 -6.72 -25.89 -3.53
CA ALA A 175 -6.80 -26.88 -2.46
C ALA A 175 -7.92 -26.62 -1.44
N LEU A 176 -8.39 -25.37 -1.28
CA LEU A 176 -9.45 -25.03 -0.33
C LEU A 176 -10.84 -25.00 -0.97
N SER A 177 -11.86 -25.31 -0.18
CA SER A 177 -13.27 -25.13 -0.53
C SER A 177 -13.99 -24.32 0.55
N PRO A 178 -14.98 -23.48 0.19
CA PRO A 178 -15.45 -23.15 -1.17
C PRO A 178 -14.45 -22.28 -1.96
N PRO A 179 -14.63 -22.08 -3.28
CA PRO A 179 -13.68 -21.34 -4.12
C PRO A 179 -13.34 -19.92 -3.62
N LEU A 180 -14.32 -19.21 -3.03
CA LEU A 180 -14.07 -17.89 -2.45
C LEU A 180 -13.07 -17.93 -1.29
N ARG A 181 -13.16 -18.96 -0.44
CA ARG A 181 -12.21 -19.17 0.65
C ARG A 181 -10.82 -19.45 0.10
N ASN A 182 -10.72 -20.21 -0.99
CA ASN A 182 -9.45 -20.48 -1.64
C ASN A 182 -8.78 -19.24 -2.22
N VAL A 183 -9.55 -18.31 -2.79
CA VAL A 183 -8.99 -17.06 -3.32
C VAL A 183 -8.34 -16.20 -2.23
N ILE A 184 -8.88 -16.23 -1.01
CA ILE A 184 -8.56 -15.29 0.07
C ILE A 184 -7.66 -15.90 1.14
N ASP A 185 -7.89 -17.17 1.49
CA ASP A 185 -7.27 -17.83 2.65
C ASP A 185 -6.24 -18.90 2.24
N ASN A 186 -6.13 -19.26 0.96
CA ASN A 186 -5.09 -20.19 0.50
C ASN A 186 -3.77 -19.41 0.31
N PRO A 187 -2.73 -19.69 1.12
CA PRO A 187 -1.45 -18.98 1.03
C PRO A 187 -0.83 -19.04 -0.37
N SER A 188 -0.83 -20.20 -1.01
CA SER A 188 -0.28 -20.43 -2.35
C SER A 188 -1.00 -19.61 -3.42
N THR A 189 -2.33 -19.57 -3.34
CA THR A 189 -3.16 -18.79 -4.26
C THR A 189 -2.96 -17.28 -4.05
N THR A 190 -2.95 -16.81 -2.80
CA THR A 190 -2.70 -15.40 -2.49
C THR A 190 -1.30 -14.95 -2.91
N GLN A 191 -0.29 -15.81 -2.71
CA GLN A 191 1.08 -15.56 -3.15
C GLN A 191 1.15 -15.44 -4.68
N PHE A 192 0.54 -16.38 -5.41
CA PHE A 192 0.46 -16.34 -6.88
C PHE A 192 -0.22 -15.05 -7.39
N GLN A 193 -1.38 -14.69 -6.82
CA GLN A 193 -2.10 -13.46 -7.18
C GLN A 193 -1.25 -12.21 -6.97
N HIS A 194 -0.54 -12.11 -5.84
CA HIS A 194 0.33 -10.98 -5.56
C HIS A 194 1.49 -10.89 -6.56
N ARG A 195 2.12 -12.03 -6.91
CA ARG A 195 3.16 -12.08 -7.97
C ARG A 195 2.63 -11.58 -9.31
N LEU A 196 1.44 -12.04 -9.70
CA LEU A 196 0.80 -11.63 -10.96
C LEU A 196 0.48 -10.13 -10.97
N LEU A 197 -0.02 -9.58 -9.87
CA LEU A 197 -0.25 -8.15 -9.69
C LEU A 197 1.05 -7.34 -9.76
N GLY A 198 2.14 -7.84 -9.17
CA GLY A 198 3.47 -7.23 -9.24
C GLY A 198 4.02 -7.17 -10.67
N ILE A 199 3.98 -8.30 -11.40
CA ILE A 199 4.41 -8.38 -12.81
C ILE A 199 3.57 -7.43 -13.68
N THR A 200 2.25 -7.44 -13.47
CA THR A 200 1.32 -6.55 -14.19
C THR A 200 1.61 -5.08 -13.89
N THR A 201 1.91 -4.73 -12.64
CA THR A 201 2.27 -3.36 -12.25
C THR A 201 3.55 -2.88 -12.94
N VAL A 202 4.59 -3.70 -13.00
CA VAL A 202 5.82 -3.39 -13.74
C VAL A 202 5.54 -3.23 -15.22
N GLY A 203 4.75 -4.12 -15.82
CA GLY A 203 4.38 -4.04 -17.24
C GLY A 203 3.61 -2.77 -17.57
N VAL A 204 2.57 -2.44 -16.78
CA VAL A 204 1.74 -1.24 -16.97
C VAL A 204 2.54 0.04 -16.77
N THR A 205 3.35 0.13 -15.72
CA THR A 205 4.18 1.33 -15.47
C THR A 205 5.26 1.51 -16.54
N SER A 206 5.84 0.42 -17.05
CA SER A 206 6.80 0.47 -18.16
C SER A 206 6.13 0.88 -19.48
N ALA A 207 4.95 0.33 -19.79
CA ALA A 207 4.17 0.72 -20.97
C ALA A 207 3.75 2.20 -20.91
N LEU A 208 3.31 2.67 -19.74
CA LEU A 208 2.96 4.07 -19.51
C LEU A 208 4.16 4.97 -19.74
N PHE A 209 5.34 4.61 -19.23
CA PHE A 209 6.59 5.34 -19.46
C PHE A 209 6.94 5.42 -20.95
N LEU A 210 7.00 4.29 -21.65
CA LEU A 210 7.34 4.25 -23.07
C LEU A 210 6.37 5.07 -23.91
N TRP A 211 5.08 4.99 -23.62
CA TRP A 211 4.07 5.79 -24.32
C TRP A 211 4.20 7.28 -24.00
N SER A 212 4.46 7.64 -22.74
CA SER A 212 4.63 9.04 -22.31
C SER A 212 5.77 9.77 -23.03
N ARG A 213 6.80 9.04 -23.50
CA ARG A 213 7.91 9.59 -24.28
C ARG A 213 7.48 10.15 -25.64
N ARG A 214 6.32 9.72 -26.16
CA ARG A 214 5.74 10.22 -27.41
C ARG A 214 4.86 11.46 -27.22
N LEU A 215 4.69 11.92 -25.98
CA LEU A 215 3.80 13.02 -25.63
C LEU A 215 4.62 14.28 -25.25
N PRO A 216 4.12 15.48 -25.57
CA PRO A 216 4.77 16.74 -25.21
C PRO A 216 4.54 17.07 -23.72
N LEU A 217 5.15 16.29 -22.83
CA LEU A 217 5.04 16.48 -21.39
C LEU A 217 6.06 17.52 -20.88
N PRO A 218 5.66 18.41 -19.95
CA PRO A 218 6.61 19.23 -19.19
C PRO A 218 7.57 18.37 -18.34
N PRO A 219 8.68 18.95 -17.82
CA PRO A 219 9.67 18.21 -17.05
C PRO A 219 9.11 17.47 -15.82
N ARG A 220 8.20 18.10 -15.06
CA ARG A 220 7.65 17.53 -13.81
C ARG A 220 6.86 16.22 -14.01
N PRO A 221 5.83 16.13 -14.86
CA PRO A 221 5.15 14.86 -15.12
C PRO A 221 6.07 13.82 -15.78
N ARG A 222 7.05 14.24 -16.60
CA ARG A 222 8.06 13.32 -17.16
C ARG A 222 8.94 12.71 -16.05
N ALA A 223 9.38 13.52 -15.09
CA ALA A 223 10.12 13.05 -13.92
C ALA A 223 9.26 12.11 -13.07
N ALA A 224 8.01 12.48 -12.78
CA ALA A 224 7.09 11.64 -12.01
C ALA A 224 6.87 10.25 -12.63
N ILE A 225 6.65 10.16 -13.95
CA ILE A 225 6.52 8.87 -14.64
C ILE A 225 7.84 8.09 -14.61
N THR A 226 8.97 8.76 -14.77
CA THR A 226 10.29 8.10 -14.72
C THR A 226 10.55 7.51 -13.34
N CYS A 227 10.35 8.28 -12.26
CA CYS A 227 10.50 7.81 -10.89
C CYS A 227 9.51 6.68 -10.55
N LEU A 228 8.26 6.79 -11.01
CA LEU A 228 7.25 5.73 -10.88
C LEU A 228 7.75 4.42 -11.47
N THR A 229 8.24 4.43 -12.71
CA THR A 229 8.72 3.22 -13.39
C THR A 229 9.99 2.65 -12.75
N LEU A 230 10.95 3.50 -12.38
CA LEU A 230 12.17 3.06 -11.68
C LEU A 230 11.85 2.42 -10.33
N MET A 231 10.93 3.02 -9.58
CA MET A 231 10.48 2.47 -8.30
C MET A 231 9.69 1.16 -8.49
N ALA A 232 8.93 1.00 -9.58
CA ALA A 232 8.21 -0.24 -9.87
C ALA A 232 9.18 -1.41 -10.10
N TRP A 233 10.26 -1.18 -10.86
CA TRP A 233 11.33 -2.17 -11.04
C TRP A 233 12.06 -2.45 -9.73
N THR A 234 12.36 -1.41 -8.94
CA THR A 234 12.97 -1.56 -7.61
C THR A 234 12.08 -2.41 -6.70
N GLN A 235 10.76 -2.22 -6.73
CA GLN A 235 9.80 -3.03 -5.97
C GLN A 235 9.78 -4.47 -6.43
N ALA A 236 9.78 -4.75 -7.73
CA ALA A 236 9.87 -6.12 -8.23
C ALA A 236 11.16 -6.81 -7.76
N SER A 237 12.30 -6.12 -7.82
CA SER A 237 13.57 -6.62 -7.30
C SER A 237 13.52 -6.90 -5.80
N LEU A 238 12.97 -5.97 -4.99
CA LEU A 238 12.80 -6.17 -3.55
C LEU A 238 11.85 -7.33 -3.23
N GLY A 239 10.76 -7.48 -3.99
CA GLY A 239 9.79 -8.56 -3.80
C GLY A 239 10.40 -9.93 -4.12
N VAL A 240 11.11 -10.03 -5.24
CA VAL A 240 11.85 -11.26 -5.62
C VAL A 240 12.95 -11.57 -4.61
N ALA A 241 13.71 -10.56 -4.15
CA ALA A 241 14.75 -10.77 -3.13
C ALA A 241 14.15 -11.24 -1.79
N THR A 242 13.05 -10.61 -1.34
CA THR A 242 12.31 -11.02 -0.13
C THR A 242 11.86 -12.47 -0.24
N LEU A 243 11.40 -12.88 -1.42
CA LEU A 243 10.96 -14.24 -1.69
C LEU A 243 12.13 -15.25 -1.65
N LEU A 244 13.19 -15.02 -2.44
CA LEU A 244 14.29 -15.96 -2.60
C LEU A 244 15.11 -16.13 -1.31
N LEU A 245 15.12 -15.12 -0.44
CA LEU A 245 15.87 -15.12 0.81
C LEU A 245 15.01 -15.48 2.04
N TYR A 246 13.83 -16.07 1.83
CA TYR A 246 12.93 -16.54 2.90
C TYR A 246 12.46 -15.44 3.86
N VAL A 247 12.01 -14.32 3.28
CA VAL A 247 11.37 -13.19 3.97
C VAL A 247 12.23 -12.58 5.11
N PRO A 248 13.49 -12.14 4.85
CA PRO A 248 14.24 -11.41 5.87
C PRO A 248 13.50 -10.13 6.25
N THR A 249 13.34 -9.88 7.55
CA THR A 249 12.51 -8.77 8.07
C THR A 249 12.89 -7.41 7.49
N ALA A 250 14.19 -7.14 7.33
CA ALA A 250 14.69 -5.91 6.72
C ALA A 250 14.29 -5.75 5.25
N LEU A 251 14.34 -6.83 4.46
CA LEU A 251 13.91 -6.82 3.05
C LEU A 251 12.38 -6.71 2.93
N ALA A 252 11.64 -7.44 3.76
CA ALA A 252 10.19 -7.36 3.80
C ALA A 252 9.71 -5.94 4.17
N ALA A 253 10.32 -5.31 5.18
CA ALA A 253 10.04 -3.93 5.58
C ALA A 253 10.44 -2.92 4.48
N SER A 254 11.56 -3.15 3.79
CA SER A 254 12.00 -2.32 2.65
C SER A 254 11.03 -2.45 1.47
N HIS A 255 10.56 -3.66 1.18
CA HIS A 255 9.55 -3.91 0.16
C HIS A 255 8.24 -3.18 0.51
N GLN A 256 7.73 -3.34 1.73
CA GLN A 256 6.54 -2.63 2.20
C GLN A 256 6.70 -1.11 2.12
N SER A 257 7.82 -0.55 2.58
CA SER A 257 8.11 0.89 2.52
C SER A 257 8.21 1.40 1.09
N GLY A 258 8.86 0.64 0.20
CA GLY A 258 8.97 1.00 -1.20
C GLY A 258 7.63 0.92 -1.95
N SER A 259 6.66 0.13 -1.49
CA SER A 259 5.29 0.13 -2.03
C SER A 259 4.59 1.48 -1.76
N VAL A 260 4.85 2.09 -0.60
CA VAL A 260 4.37 3.44 -0.26
C VAL A 260 5.05 4.48 -1.15
N ALA A 261 6.36 4.36 -1.37
CA ALA A 261 7.10 5.23 -2.31
C ALA A 261 6.55 5.11 -3.74
N LEU A 262 6.26 3.90 -4.21
CA LEU A 262 5.66 3.66 -5.52
C LEU A 262 4.28 4.33 -5.66
N LEU A 263 3.42 4.18 -4.64
CA LEU A 263 2.13 4.86 -4.56
C LEU A 263 2.32 6.38 -4.60
N SER A 264 3.32 6.91 -3.88
CA SER A 264 3.64 8.33 -3.83
C SER A 264 3.97 8.90 -5.21
N PHE A 265 4.82 8.23 -5.98
CA PHE A 265 5.13 8.66 -7.35
C PHE A 265 3.90 8.64 -8.25
N THR A 266 2.99 7.69 -8.04
CA THR A 266 1.73 7.66 -8.79
C THR A 266 0.80 8.83 -8.42
N ILE A 267 0.69 9.16 -7.13
CA ILE A 267 -0.09 10.31 -6.67
C ILE A 267 0.53 11.63 -7.15
N TRP A 268 1.85 11.74 -7.16
CA TRP A 268 2.54 12.89 -7.74
C TRP A 268 2.20 13.05 -9.21
N LEU A 269 2.31 11.98 -10.01
CA LEU A 269 1.93 12.00 -11.42
C LEU A 269 0.47 12.46 -11.63
N LEU A 270 -0.48 11.90 -10.88
CA LEU A 270 -1.89 12.30 -10.96
C LEU A 270 -2.09 13.77 -10.60
N THR A 271 -1.31 14.28 -9.65
CA THR A 271 -1.35 15.69 -9.24
C THR A 271 -0.85 16.60 -10.36
N GLU A 272 0.19 16.23 -11.09
CA GLU A 272 0.65 16.98 -12.28
C GLU A 272 -0.40 16.99 -13.41
N LEU A 273 -1.19 15.91 -13.55
CA LEU A 273 -2.22 15.76 -14.58
C LEU A 273 -3.62 16.26 -14.15
N ARG A 274 -3.74 16.90 -12.98
CA ARG A 274 -5.06 17.22 -12.40
C ARG A 274 -5.86 18.26 -13.19
N HIS A 275 -5.17 19.24 -13.82
CA HIS A 275 -5.78 20.33 -14.59
C HIS A 275 -5.80 20.12 -16.11
N VAL A 276 -5.64 18.89 -16.60
CA VAL A 276 -5.98 18.61 -18.00
C VAL A 276 -7.46 18.94 -18.21
N PRO A 277 -7.82 19.94 -19.06
CA PRO A 277 -9.20 20.37 -19.24
C PRO A 277 -10.06 19.19 -19.72
N LYS A 278 -11.25 19.01 -19.13
CA LYS A 278 -12.18 17.94 -19.51
C LYS A 278 -12.61 18.06 -20.96
#